data_AF-A0A9D0TEB3-F1
#
_entry.id   AF-A0A9D0TEB3-F1
#
_cell.length_a   1.000
_cell.length_b   1.000
_cell.length_c   1.000
_cell.angle_alpha   90.00
_cell.angle_beta   90.00
_cell.angle_gamma   90.00
#
_symmetry.space_group_name_H-M   'P 1'
#
loop_
_entity.id
_entity.type
_entity.pdbx_description
1 polymer ?
#
loop_
_entity_poly.entity_id
_entity_poly.type
_entity_poly.pdbx_seq_one_letter_code
_entity_poly.pdbx_strand_id
1 'polypeptide(L)'
;MPVAQGSFSRKQTAAITGLSSRQLSYWRKTGMVVPRNYTAGGHARYSFTDLIALRAARRLLDAGVSVQRIRKCLQSLTRFLPTADCPLVELSLVVTGDVVLVFHGEHAFDALTGQEWVFPIAELATEIEKIQQQHPEQADLFAADNNNLKEYA
;
A
#
# COMPACT_ATOMS: atom_id res chain seq x y z
N MET A 1 -34.55 14.46 11.75
CA MET A 1 -33.81 13.87 10.62
C MET A 1 -32.37 14.35 10.73
N PRO A 2 -31.41 13.56 11.25
CA PRO A 2 -30.06 14.06 11.42
C PRO A 2 -29.41 14.12 10.04
N VAL A 3 -29.03 15.32 9.62
CA VAL A 3 -28.18 15.52 8.44
C VAL A 3 -26.83 14.94 8.82
N ALA A 4 -26.42 13.84 8.18
CA ALA A 4 -25.13 13.21 8.47
C ALA A 4 -24.01 14.25 8.30
N GLN A 5 -23.31 14.56 9.40
CA GLN A 5 -22.11 15.38 9.39
C GLN A 5 -21.10 14.77 8.40
N GLY A 6 -20.68 15.53 7.39
CA GLY A 6 -19.46 15.25 6.60
C GLY A 6 -19.60 14.41 5.33
N SER A 7 -20.58 14.67 4.45
CA SER A 7 -20.55 14.14 3.07
C SER A 7 -19.98 15.13 2.06
N PHE A 8 -19.08 14.67 1.19
CA PHE A 8 -18.35 15.48 0.22
C PHE A 8 -18.98 15.35 -1.16
N SER A 9 -19.21 16.50 -1.81
CA SER A 9 -19.58 16.54 -3.22
C SER A 9 -18.42 16.08 -4.10
N ARG A 10 -18.70 15.64 -5.32
CA ARG A 10 -17.67 15.30 -6.31
C ARG A 10 -16.62 16.41 -6.51
N LYS A 11 -17.03 17.68 -6.46
CA LYS A 11 -16.11 18.83 -6.58
C LYS A 11 -15.15 18.91 -5.38
N GLN A 12 -15.68 18.77 -4.16
CA GLN A 12 -14.87 18.74 -2.94
C GLN A 12 -13.94 17.52 -2.91
N THR A 13 -14.45 16.34 -3.26
CA THR A 13 -13.67 15.10 -3.37
C THR A 13 -12.50 15.26 -4.33
N ALA A 14 -12.73 15.81 -5.52
CA ALA A 14 -11.67 16.07 -6.50
C ALA A 14 -10.59 17.01 -5.92
N ALA A 15 -11.00 18.09 -5.25
CA ALA A 15 -10.07 19.03 -4.62
C ALA A 15 -9.25 18.38 -3.50
N ILE A 16 -9.86 17.54 -2.66
CA ILE A 16 -9.20 16.91 -1.50
C ILE A 16 -8.27 15.76 -1.93
N THR A 17 -8.67 14.98 -2.93
CA THR A 17 -7.95 13.77 -3.35
C THR A 17 -6.95 14.03 -4.48
N GLY A 18 -7.02 15.19 -5.15
CA GLY A 18 -6.24 15.47 -6.35
C GLY A 18 -6.69 14.68 -7.59
N LEU A 19 -7.81 13.94 -7.50
CA LEU A 19 -8.35 13.19 -8.61
C LEU A 19 -9.18 14.08 -9.52
N SER A 20 -9.08 13.88 -10.84
CA SER A 20 -9.98 14.54 -11.76
C SER A 20 -11.41 14.05 -11.58
N SER A 21 -12.37 14.92 -11.89
CA SER A 21 -13.79 14.53 -11.91
C SER A 21 -14.03 13.30 -12.79
N ARG A 22 -13.31 13.16 -13.91
CA ARG A 22 -13.43 12.01 -14.81
C ARG A 22 -12.93 10.73 -14.14
N GLN A 23 -11.81 10.76 -13.43
CA GLN A 23 -11.30 9.62 -12.66
C GLN A 23 -12.33 9.18 -11.61
N LEU A 24 -12.88 10.12 -10.82
CA LEU A 24 -13.93 9.81 -9.84
C LEU A 24 -15.16 9.15 -10.49
N SER A 25 -15.58 9.66 -11.65
CA SER A 25 -16.71 9.08 -12.38
C SER A 25 -16.41 7.69 -12.91
N TYR A 26 -15.21 7.50 -13.44
CA TYR A 26 -14.78 6.23 -14.01
C TYR A 26 -14.67 5.18 -12.91
N TRP A 27 -13.99 5.49 -11.80
CA TRP A 27 -13.80 4.56 -10.67
C TRP A 27 -15.10 4.13 -10.02
N ARG A 28 -16.07 5.04 -9.91
CA ARG A 28 -17.43 4.69 -9.49
C ARG A 28 -18.11 3.75 -10.46
N LYS A 29 -18.06 4.04 -11.77
CA LYS A 29 -18.65 3.17 -12.81
C LYS A 29 -18.01 1.79 -12.86
N THR A 30 -16.70 1.71 -12.60
CA THR A 30 -15.96 0.45 -12.60
C THR A 30 -16.00 -0.29 -11.26
N GLY A 31 -16.66 0.25 -10.24
CA GLY A 31 -16.76 -0.39 -8.93
C GLY A 31 -15.49 -0.33 -8.07
N MET A 32 -14.51 0.51 -8.42
CA MET A 32 -13.24 0.61 -7.68
C MET A 32 -13.43 1.32 -6.33
N VAL A 33 -14.16 2.43 -6.34
CA VAL A 33 -14.67 3.09 -5.13
C VAL A 33 -16.07 3.58 -5.44
N VAL A 34 -17.06 3.06 -4.74
CA VAL A 34 -18.48 3.38 -4.94
C VAL A 34 -19.03 4.01 -3.66
N PRO A 35 -19.39 5.31 -3.69
CA PRO A 35 -19.99 5.95 -2.52
C PRO A 35 -21.36 5.33 -2.24
N ARG A 36 -21.68 5.16 -0.95
CA ARG A 36 -22.96 4.61 -0.50
C ARG A 36 -24.10 5.64 -0.51
N ASN A 37 -23.78 6.93 -0.56
CA ASN A 37 -24.76 8.01 -0.43
C ASN A 37 -24.95 8.79 -1.75
N TYR A 38 -26.19 9.15 -2.03
CA TYR A 38 -26.58 9.96 -3.19
C TYR A 38 -27.59 11.02 -2.78
N THR A 39 -27.55 12.18 -3.44
CA THR A 39 -28.61 13.20 -3.33
C THR A 39 -29.90 12.71 -3.99
N ALA A 40 -31.05 13.33 -3.68
CA ALA A 40 -32.31 13.09 -4.40
C ALA A 40 -32.20 13.23 -5.93
N GLY A 41 -31.32 14.13 -6.42
CA GLY A 41 -31.02 14.28 -7.87
C GLY A 41 -30.02 13.27 -8.44
N GLY A 42 -29.66 12.21 -7.70
CA GLY A 42 -28.75 11.16 -8.17
C GLY A 42 -27.24 11.50 -8.14
N HIS A 43 -26.86 12.68 -7.63
CA HIS A 43 -25.45 13.03 -7.47
C HIS A 43 -24.80 12.30 -6.29
N ALA A 44 -23.64 11.71 -6.55
CA ALA A 44 -22.86 10.99 -5.54
C ALA A 44 -22.38 11.90 -4.39
N ARG A 45 -22.43 11.36 -3.17
CA ARG A 45 -21.93 11.97 -1.94
C ARG A 45 -20.94 11.01 -1.27
N TYR A 46 -19.69 11.44 -1.18
CA TYR A 46 -18.60 10.64 -0.66
C TYR A 46 -18.49 10.84 0.85
N SER A 47 -18.30 9.77 1.60
CA SER A 47 -17.93 9.79 3.02
C SER A 47 -16.45 10.10 3.19
N PHE A 48 -16.01 10.34 4.43
CA PHE A 48 -14.59 10.45 4.74
C PHE A 48 -13.83 9.16 4.42
N THR A 49 -14.41 7.99 4.72
CA THR A 49 -13.85 6.68 4.37
C THR A 49 -13.64 6.53 2.86
N ASP A 50 -14.59 7.00 2.05
CA ASP A 50 -14.43 7.01 0.59
C ASP A 50 -13.24 7.88 0.16
N LEU A 51 -13.00 9.02 0.82
CA LEU A 51 -11.83 9.87 0.51
C LEU A 51 -10.51 9.17 0.81
N ILE A 52 -10.43 8.43 1.91
CA ILE A 52 -9.23 7.63 2.25
C ILE A 52 -9.02 6.54 1.20
N ALA A 53 -10.07 5.78 0.86
CA ALA A 53 -10.00 4.74 -0.17
C ALA A 53 -9.56 5.31 -1.53
N LEU A 54 -10.10 6.47 -1.93
CA LEU A 54 -9.69 7.17 -3.15
C LEU A 54 -8.21 7.58 -3.15
N ARG A 55 -7.70 8.06 -2.01
CA ARG A 55 -6.26 8.38 -1.87
C ARG A 55 -5.39 7.13 -1.91
N ALA A 56 -5.78 6.05 -1.24
CA ALA A 56 -5.05 4.78 -1.29
C ALA A 56 -5.00 4.22 -2.73
N ALA A 57 -6.14 4.18 -3.41
CA ALA A 57 -6.24 3.84 -4.83
C ALA A 57 -5.33 4.71 -5.71
N ARG A 58 -5.29 6.03 -5.44
CA ARG A 58 -4.41 6.94 -6.17
C ARG A 58 -2.93 6.62 -5.97
N ARG A 59 -2.51 6.34 -4.73
CA ARG A 59 -1.12 5.96 -4.42
C ARG A 59 -0.69 4.69 -5.14
N LEU A 60 -1.58 3.70 -5.25
CA LEU A 60 -1.30 2.47 -6.01
C LEU A 60 -1.10 2.77 -7.51
N LEU A 61 -1.87 3.69 -8.07
CA LEU A 61 -1.70 4.13 -9.46
C LEU A 61 -0.39 4.89 -9.67
N ASP A 62 -0.04 5.78 -8.73
CA ASP A 62 1.21 6.53 -8.79
C ASP A 62 2.43 5.60 -8.62
N ALA A 63 2.26 4.45 -7.95
CA ALA A 63 3.24 3.36 -7.89
C ALA A 63 3.25 2.44 -9.13
N GLY A 64 2.49 2.78 -10.19
CA GLY A 64 2.49 2.05 -11.46
C GLY A 64 1.51 0.87 -11.54
N VAL A 65 0.68 0.63 -10.51
CA VAL A 65 -0.33 -0.43 -10.58
C VAL A 65 -1.48 0.01 -11.49
N SER A 66 -1.83 -0.81 -12.48
CA SER A 66 -2.93 -0.49 -13.38
C SER A 66 -4.30 -0.54 -12.67
N VAL A 67 -5.26 0.28 -13.11
CA VAL A 67 -6.63 0.29 -12.57
C VAL A 67 -7.26 -1.11 -12.61
N GLN A 68 -7.05 -1.85 -13.69
CA GLN A 68 -7.59 -3.19 -13.86
C GLN A 68 -7.00 -4.16 -12.82
N ARG A 69 -5.70 -4.07 -12.54
CA ARG A 69 -5.03 -4.90 -11.53
C ARG A 69 -5.55 -4.58 -10.13
N ILE A 70 -5.66 -3.30 -9.77
CA ILE A 70 -6.25 -2.89 -8.48
C ILE A 70 -7.66 -3.48 -8.34
N ARG A 71 -8.51 -3.39 -9.37
CA ARG A 71 -9.86 -3.96 -9.34
C ARG A 71 -9.87 -5.47 -9.12
N LYS A 72 -9.00 -6.21 -9.80
CA LYS A 72 -8.87 -7.67 -9.61
C LYS A 72 -8.46 -8.00 -8.18
N CYS A 73 -7.45 -7.30 -7.64
CA CYS A 73 -7.01 -7.46 -6.26
C CYS A 73 -8.15 -7.18 -5.27
N LEU A 74 -8.91 -6.09 -5.44
CA LEU A 74 -10.04 -5.79 -4.56
C LEU A 74 -11.13 -6.86 -4.61
N GLN A 75 -11.43 -7.39 -5.80
CA GLN A 75 -12.40 -8.46 -5.97
C GLN A 75 -11.93 -9.77 -5.31
N SER A 76 -10.66 -10.11 -5.46
CA SER A 76 -10.05 -11.26 -4.78
C SER A 76 -10.04 -11.07 -3.26
N LEU A 77 -9.72 -9.86 -2.77
CA LEU A 77 -9.71 -9.56 -1.34
C LEU A 77 -11.07 -9.71 -0.69
N THR A 78 -12.16 -9.29 -1.34
CA THR A 78 -13.52 -9.57 -0.83
C THR A 78 -13.84 -11.07 -0.75
N ARG A 79 -13.15 -11.92 -1.50
CA ARG A 79 -13.32 -13.38 -1.45
C ARG A 79 -12.50 -14.00 -0.31
N PHE A 80 -11.27 -13.53 -0.10
CA PHE A 80 -10.37 -14.06 0.92
C PHE A 80 -10.66 -13.49 2.31
N LEU A 81 -11.08 -12.23 2.39
CA LEU A 81 -11.41 -11.50 3.61
C LEU A 81 -12.84 -10.97 3.52
N PRO A 82 -13.87 -11.83 3.70
CA PRO A 82 -15.27 -11.41 3.60
C PRO A 82 -15.68 -10.41 4.69
N THR A 83 -14.91 -10.28 5.77
CA THR A 83 -15.10 -9.28 6.83
C THR A 83 -14.53 -7.91 6.47
N ALA A 84 -13.71 -7.80 5.42
CA ALA A 84 -13.11 -6.53 5.02
C ALA A 84 -14.06 -5.73 4.11
N ASP A 85 -14.81 -4.80 4.71
CA ASP A 85 -15.81 -3.97 4.02
C ASP A 85 -15.16 -2.92 3.11
N CYS A 86 -14.02 -2.38 3.52
CA CYS A 86 -13.25 -1.41 2.76
C CYS A 86 -11.74 -1.76 2.70
N PRO A 87 -11.34 -2.72 1.83
CA PRO A 87 -9.97 -3.23 1.78
C PRO A 87 -8.88 -2.16 1.57
N LEU A 88 -9.19 -1.07 0.85
CA LEU A 88 -8.26 0.04 0.62
C LEU A 88 -8.00 0.91 1.86
N VAL A 89 -8.83 0.78 2.89
CA VAL A 89 -8.72 1.53 4.15
C VAL A 89 -8.23 0.63 5.28
N GLU A 90 -8.67 -0.62 5.27
CA GLU A 90 -8.42 -1.58 6.35
C GLU A 90 -7.11 -2.36 6.20
N LEU A 91 -6.55 -2.44 4.99
CA LEU A 91 -5.40 -3.28 4.69
C LEU A 91 -4.17 -2.48 4.31
N SER A 92 -2.99 -2.98 4.72
CA SER A 92 -1.71 -2.45 4.28
C SER A 92 -1.28 -3.17 3.00
N LEU A 93 -1.24 -2.42 1.90
CA LEU A 93 -0.89 -2.94 0.57
C LEU A 93 0.55 -2.54 0.21
N VAL A 94 1.38 -3.52 -0.14
CA VAL A 94 2.73 -3.34 -0.66
C VAL A 94 2.79 -3.84 -2.10
N VAL A 95 3.37 -3.05 -2.99
CA VAL A 95 3.47 -3.37 -4.41
C VAL A 95 4.93 -3.66 -4.74
N THR A 96 5.21 -4.90 -5.16
CA THR A 96 6.56 -5.33 -5.57
C THR A 96 6.47 -6.03 -6.91
N GLY A 97 6.83 -5.33 -7.99
CA GLY A 97 6.70 -5.84 -9.36
C GLY A 97 5.28 -6.32 -9.67
N ASP A 98 5.14 -7.63 -9.85
CA ASP A 98 3.90 -8.27 -10.29
C ASP A 98 3.00 -8.75 -9.14
N VAL A 99 3.46 -8.59 -7.89
CA VAL A 99 2.74 -9.01 -6.69
C VAL A 99 2.16 -7.80 -5.94
N VAL A 100 0.92 -7.93 -5.48
CA VAL A 100 0.33 -7.00 -4.51
C VAL A 100 0.21 -7.74 -3.19
N LEU A 101 1.13 -7.45 -2.27
CA LEU A 101 1.17 -8.01 -0.92
C LEU A 101 0.15 -7.30 -0.03
N VAL A 102 -0.61 -8.09 0.73
CA VAL A 102 -1.56 -7.61 1.73
C VAL A 102 -1.06 -8.06 3.09
N PHE A 103 -0.91 -7.11 4.01
CA PHE A 103 -0.62 -7.38 5.40
C PHE A 103 -1.88 -7.20 6.25
N HIS A 104 -2.22 -8.21 7.05
CA HIS A 104 -3.34 -8.20 7.97
C HIS A 104 -2.98 -8.99 9.25
N GLY A 105 -2.76 -8.28 10.36
CA GLY A 105 -2.19 -8.88 11.57
C GLY A 105 -0.78 -9.42 11.30
N GLU A 106 -0.53 -10.66 11.70
CA GLU A 106 0.75 -11.38 11.49
C GLU A 106 0.82 -12.08 10.12
N HIS A 107 -0.22 -11.96 9.30
CA HIS A 107 -0.32 -12.65 8.02
C HIS A 107 0.00 -11.71 6.86
N ALA A 108 0.78 -12.21 5.90
CA ALA A 108 1.02 -11.56 4.62
C ALA A 108 0.57 -12.48 3.49
N PHE A 109 -0.14 -11.98 2.49
CA PHE A 109 -0.56 -12.81 1.36
C PHE A 109 -0.69 -12.02 0.06
N ASP A 110 -0.64 -12.70 -1.07
CA ASP A 110 -0.88 -12.10 -2.39
C ASP A 110 -2.36 -11.77 -2.55
N ALA A 111 -2.68 -10.50 -2.76
CA ALA A 111 -4.03 -10.01 -3.00
C ALA A 111 -4.74 -10.72 -4.16
N LEU A 112 -4.00 -11.20 -5.17
CA LEU A 112 -4.61 -11.81 -6.36
C LEU A 112 -4.83 -13.32 -6.20
N THR A 113 -3.79 -14.05 -5.78
CA THR A 113 -3.82 -15.52 -5.69
C THR A 113 -4.26 -16.05 -4.34
N GLY A 114 -4.13 -15.24 -3.28
CA GLY A 114 -4.36 -15.65 -1.90
C GLY A 114 -3.19 -16.47 -1.31
N GLN A 115 -2.07 -16.59 -2.04
CA GLN A 115 -0.88 -17.27 -1.53
C GLN A 115 -0.37 -16.56 -0.28
N GLU A 116 -0.27 -17.30 0.82
CA GLU A 116 0.18 -16.78 2.11
C GLU A 116 1.69 -16.93 2.28
N TRP A 117 2.31 -15.93 2.91
CA TRP A 117 3.68 -15.91 3.36
C TRP A 117 3.69 -15.71 4.87
N VAL A 118 4.33 -16.65 5.57
CA VAL A 118 4.57 -16.54 7.00
C VAL A 118 5.97 -15.96 7.18
N PHE A 119 6.05 -14.76 7.75
CA PHE A 119 7.32 -14.13 8.09
C PHE A 119 7.54 -14.23 9.60
N PRO A 120 8.54 -14.97 10.09
CA PRO A 120 8.90 -14.95 11.50
C PRO A 120 9.65 -13.65 11.81
N ILE A 121 8.92 -12.53 11.90
CA ILE A 121 9.50 -11.18 12.06
C ILE A 121 10.44 -11.11 13.27
N ALA A 122 10.12 -11.81 14.36
CA ALA A 122 10.98 -11.88 15.56
C ALA A 122 12.34 -12.54 15.29
N GLU A 123 12.37 -13.62 14.50
CA GLU A 123 13.61 -14.31 14.11
C GLU A 123 14.44 -13.44 13.18
N LEU A 124 13.78 -12.80 12.20
CA LEU A 124 14.43 -11.87 11.27
C LEU A 124 15.03 -10.66 11.98
N ALA A 125 14.33 -10.08 12.97
CA ALA A 125 14.87 -8.96 13.76
C ALA A 125 16.12 -9.39 14.54
N THR A 126 16.08 -10.58 15.14
CA THR A 126 17.21 -11.16 15.88
C THR A 126 18.41 -11.41 14.95
N GLU A 127 18.17 -11.87 13.72
CA GLU A 127 19.24 -12.05 12.73
C GLU A 127 19.83 -10.72 12.26
N ILE A 128 19.01 -9.68 12.04
CA ILE A 128 19.49 -8.34 11.67
C ILE A 128 20.40 -7.77 12.76
N GLU A 129 20.03 -7.91 14.04
CA GLU A 129 20.85 -7.48 15.18
C GLU A 129 22.20 -8.22 15.21
N LYS A 130 22.21 -9.52 14.95
CA LYS A 130 23.45 -10.31 14.85
C LYS A 130 24.33 -9.87 13.67
N ILE A 131 23.73 -9.62 12.50
CA ILE A 131 24.47 -9.16 11.31
C ILE A 131 25.08 -7.77 11.55
N GLN A 132 24.36 -6.86 12.20
CA GLN A 132 24.89 -5.54 12.56
C GLN A 132 26.04 -5.62 13.57
N GLN A 133 25.99 -6.56 14.51
CA GLN A 133 27.09 -6.82 15.46
C GLN A 133 28.29 -7.52 14.82
N GLN A 134 28.12 -8.13 13.65
CA GLN A 134 29.15 -8.88 12.93
C GLN A 134 29.89 -8.07 11.86
N HIS A 135 29.69 -6.76 11.73
CA HIS A 135 30.63 -5.93 10.97
C HIS A 135 31.97 -5.90 11.71
N PRO A 136 33.03 -6.57 11.21
CA PRO A 136 34.37 -6.30 11.70
C PRO A 136 34.72 -4.88 11.27
N GLU A 137 35.46 -4.15 12.10
CA GLU A 137 36.00 -2.85 11.70
C GLU A 137 36.76 -3.03 10.38
N GLN A 138 36.29 -2.38 9.31
CA GLN A 138 36.94 -2.42 7.98
C GLN A 138 38.39 -1.89 8.03
N ALA A 139 38.83 -1.32 9.17
CA ALA A 139 40.18 -0.87 9.44
C ALA A 139 41.22 -2.00 9.48
N ASP A 140 40.85 -3.24 9.85
CA ASP A 140 41.82 -4.34 9.99
C ASP A 140 42.19 -5.00 8.66
N LEU A 141 41.41 -4.79 7.59
CA LEU A 141 41.70 -5.30 6.24
C LEU A 141 42.85 -4.55 5.55
N PHE A 142 43.25 -3.39 6.07
CA PHE A 142 44.32 -2.55 5.53
C PHE A 142 45.50 -2.35 6.51
N ALA A 143 45.53 -3.07 7.64
CA ALA A 143 46.54 -2.89 8.69
C ALA A 143 47.80 -3.77 8.54
N ALA A 144 48.04 -4.36 7.37
CA ALA A 144 49.28 -5.08 7.09
C ALA A 144 49.95 -4.52 5.83
N ASP A 145 50.98 -3.69 6.08
CA ASP A 145 52.35 -3.85 5.56
C ASP A 145 53.02 -2.50 5.24
N ASN A 146 53.39 -1.76 6.29
CA ASN A 146 54.21 -0.54 6.20
C ASN A 146 55.68 -0.80 6.53
N ASN A 147 56.20 -2.02 6.31
CA ASN A 147 57.57 -2.36 6.67
C ASN A 147 58.52 -2.63 5.49
N ASN A 148 58.18 -2.21 4.26
CA ASN A 148 59.02 -2.49 3.08
C ASN A 148 59.18 -1.31 2.10
N LEU A 149 59.66 -0.16 2.60
CA LEU A 149 60.06 0.99 1.76
C LEU A 149 61.52 1.44 2.01
N LYS A 150 62.37 0.54 2.52
CA LYS A 150 63.83 0.73 2.56
C LYS A 150 64.55 -0.25 1.65
N GLU A 151 64.17 -0.33 0.37
CA GLU A 151 64.99 -1.00 -0.64
C GLU A 151 64.46 -0.66 -2.05
N TYR A 152 64.69 0.57 -2.52
CA TYR A 152 65.06 0.90 -3.91
C TYR A 152 65.15 2.43 -4.05
N ALA A 153 66.34 2.90 -4.44
CA ALA A 153 66.76 4.27 -4.77
C ALA A 153 67.13 5.20 -3.59
#